data_AF-A0AA94JJY5-F1
#
_entry.id   AF-A0AA94JJY5-F1
#
_cell.length_a   1.000
_cell.length_b   1.000
_cell.length_c   1.000
_cell.angle_alpha   90.00
_cell.angle_beta   90.00
_cell.angle_gamma   90.00
#
_symmetry.space_group_name_H-M   'P 1'
#
loop_
_entity.id
_entity.type
_entity.pdbx_description
1 polymer ?
#
loop_
_entity_poly.entity_id
_entity_poly.type
_entity_poly.pdbx_seq_one_letter_code
_entity_poly.pdbx_strand_id
1 'polypeptide(L)'
;MSMYDATTESSAMPTANTSPSSIDTDGGGHLCLKVHGESLELSYRPVCAPAPSSLLCLPAPMLEVLEEGMLDPSLSNAFVRVAPYPDMTCGDRLVLNWHGLDDEGLPYRHEASRSVSEGQVGREIVFAIKGTHVAALEGGSLELYWTLYSVALPWPVSSSRLQLDVGDPEPELLAPIIEETVGGTLDPARVPLGTSVTVRPYARMAAGDRVTLSWQGAAPESVFKDVVTVEQFAVGEALSFWIHADSIAPYSTQEVTVSYRVESMAAQVRRSANSRVLIAPLLRGDLAAPQVLEAQDGELDAADAVDGVTVVIGNAQAEEGELVYLKCDGEYFSHRDDRDITRETAGQPLVFIVPHHFWREHRETVVQVSYSVERLDDVSQASGVARIRVRA
;
A
#
# COMPACT_ATOMS: atom_id res chain seq x y z
N MET A 1 78.18 64.02 -40.05
CA MET A 1 79.07 64.87 -39.22
C MET A 1 78.24 65.35 -38.05
N SER A 2 78.60 64.90 -36.83
CA SER A 2 78.03 65.17 -35.48
C SER A 2 76.57 64.73 -35.23
N MET A 3 76.28 63.75 -34.35
CA MET A 3 76.41 63.69 -32.86
C MET A 3 75.56 64.77 -32.16
N TYR A 4 74.56 64.36 -31.37
CA TYR A 4 74.47 64.52 -29.90
C TYR A 4 73.17 63.90 -29.34
N ASP A 5 73.31 63.19 -28.21
CA ASP A 5 72.32 62.47 -27.40
C ASP A 5 71.20 63.36 -26.81
N ALA A 6 70.04 62.75 -26.48
CA ALA A 6 69.57 62.59 -25.10
C ALA A 6 68.14 62.02 -24.99
N THR A 7 67.99 61.12 -24.01
CA THR A 7 66.80 60.75 -23.22
C THR A 7 65.68 59.91 -23.84
N THR A 8 65.75 58.61 -23.55
CA THR A 8 64.64 57.66 -23.47
C THR A 8 63.83 57.93 -22.18
N GLU A 9 62.55 58.25 -22.29
CA GLU A 9 61.62 58.19 -21.15
C GLU A 9 60.51 57.17 -21.43
N SER A 10 60.41 56.26 -20.47
CA SER A 10 59.55 55.08 -20.43
C SER A 10 58.10 55.47 -20.17
N SER A 11 57.20 54.88 -20.96
CA SER A 11 55.74 54.96 -20.78
C SER A 11 55.33 54.25 -19.49
N ALA A 12 54.91 55.01 -18.49
CA ALA A 12 54.33 54.50 -17.25
C ALA A 12 52.79 54.57 -17.31
N MET A 13 52.15 53.40 -17.35
CA MET A 13 50.71 53.21 -17.15
C MET A 13 50.33 53.55 -15.69
N PRO A 14 49.21 54.23 -15.43
CA PRO A 14 48.74 54.43 -14.06
C PRO A 14 48.10 53.15 -13.51
N THR A 15 48.60 52.70 -12.37
CA THR A 15 48.07 51.63 -11.52
C THR A 15 46.78 52.08 -10.83
N ALA A 16 45.65 51.49 -11.19
CA ALA A 16 44.40 51.62 -10.45
C ALA A 16 44.32 50.53 -9.37
N ASN A 17 44.81 50.83 -8.16
CA ASN A 17 44.48 50.04 -6.98
C ASN A 17 43.09 50.45 -6.49
N THR A 18 42.06 49.71 -6.88
CA THR A 18 40.71 49.87 -6.33
C THR A 18 40.64 49.15 -4.99
N SER A 19 40.28 49.87 -3.93
CA SER A 19 40.03 49.30 -2.59
C SER A 19 38.84 48.33 -2.63
N PRO A 20 38.83 47.26 -1.81
CA PRO A 20 37.72 46.31 -1.80
C PRO A 20 36.42 46.99 -1.35
N SER A 21 35.37 46.88 -2.15
CA SER A 21 34.02 47.31 -1.79
C SER A 21 33.29 46.18 -1.07
N SER A 22 32.67 46.52 0.08
CA SER A 22 31.78 45.63 0.82
C SER A 22 30.38 46.21 0.77
N ILE A 23 29.39 45.36 0.54
CA ILE A 23 27.96 45.72 0.53
C ILE A 23 27.26 44.72 1.44
N ASP A 24 26.54 45.22 2.44
CA ASP A 24 25.61 44.41 3.21
C ASP A 24 24.35 44.19 2.38
N THR A 25 23.97 42.93 2.22
CA THR A 25 22.74 42.55 1.50
C THR A 25 21.64 42.25 2.52
N ASP A 26 20.40 42.61 2.19
CA ASP A 26 19.19 42.48 3.03
C ASP A 26 18.87 41.01 3.43
N GLY A 27 19.66 40.04 2.96
CA GLY A 27 19.62 38.62 3.31
C GLY A 27 20.69 38.17 4.31
N GLY A 28 21.32 39.08 5.06
CA GLY A 28 22.14 38.74 6.24
C GLY A 28 23.44 37.97 5.93
N GLY A 29 24.10 38.25 4.81
CA GLY A 29 25.42 37.68 4.46
C GLY A 29 26.40 38.75 4.01
N HIS A 30 27.70 38.55 4.26
CA HIS A 30 28.74 39.46 3.77
C HIS A 30 29.30 38.93 2.44
N LEU A 31 29.11 39.74 1.39
CA LEU A 31 29.69 39.50 0.06
C LEU A 31 30.95 40.36 -0.10
N CYS A 32 32.06 39.73 -0.49
CA CYS A 32 33.31 40.44 -0.77
C CYS A 32 33.80 40.07 -2.17
N LEU A 33 33.97 41.09 -3.00
CA LEU A 33 34.52 41.00 -4.35
C LEU A 33 35.93 41.59 -4.35
N LYS A 34 36.91 40.83 -4.82
CA LYS A 34 38.28 41.31 -5.04
C LYS A 34 38.65 41.19 -6.50
N VAL A 35 39.27 42.24 -7.02
CA VAL A 35 39.74 42.30 -8.41
C VAL A 35 41.26 42.33 -8.38
N HIS A 36 41.90 41.32 -8.98
CA HIS A 36 43.35 41.25 -9.12
C HIS A 36 43.71 41.05 -10.60
N GLY A 37 44.12 42.12 -11.27
CA GLY A 37 44.43 42.10 -12.71
C GLY A 37 43.22 41.69 -13.54
N GLU A 38 43.37 40.67 -14.38
CA GLU A 38 42.28 40.10 -15.21
C GLU A 38 41.43 39.04 -14.49
N SER A 39 41.69 38.79 -13.19
CA SER A 39 40.95 37.79 -12.41
C SER A 39 40.00 38.43 -11.40
N LEU A 40 38.78 37.90 -11.34
CA LEU A 40 37.73 38.27 -10.39
C LEU A 40 37.55 37.13 -9.38
N GLU A 41 37.72 37.42 -8.10
CA GLU A 41 37.47 36.48 -7.01
C GLU A 41 36.27 36.95 -6.19
N LEU A 42 35.27 36.08 -6.08
CA LEU A 42 34.00 36.34 -5.42
C LEU A 42 33.90 35.44 -4.20
N SER A 43 33.85 36.03 -3.01
CA SER A 43 33.74 35.31 -1.75
C SER A 43 32.45 35.69 -1.03
N TYR A 44 31.63 34.69 -0.72
CA TYR A 44 30.42 34.85 0.07
C TYR A 44 30.60 34.14 1.40
N ARG A 45 30.44 34.88 2.51
CA ARG A 45 30.33 34.30 3.85
C ARG A 45 28.90 34.50 4.35
N PRO A 46 28.07 33.44 4.38
CA PRO A 46 26.78 33.53 5.07
C PRO A 46 27.05 33.82 6.55
N VAL A 47 26.31 34.75 7.15
CA VAL A 47 26.29 34.85 8.61
C VAL A 47 25.75 33.52 9.11
N CYS A 48 26.49 32.88 10.02
CA CYS A 48 25.99 31.71 10.71
C CYS A 48 24.70 32.13 11.41
N ALA A 49 23.55 31.69 10.90
CA ALA A 49 22.29 31.85 11.59
C ALA A 49 22.49 31.32 13.02
N PRO A 50 21.98 31.99 14.06
CA PRO A 50 21.95 31.38 15.38
C PRO A 50 21.32 29.99 15.23
N ALA A 51 21.97 29.00 15.86
CA ALA A 51 21.57 27.60 15.83
C ALA A 51 20.05 27.46 15.99
N PRO A 52 19.42 26.48 15.31
CA PRO A 52 17.97 26.30 15.41
C PRO A 52 17.58 26.25 16.89
N SER A 53 16.52 27.00 17.17
CA SER A 53 15.66 26.92 18.36
C SER A 53 15.73 25.54 19.00
N SER A 54 15.94 25.51 20.31
CA SER A 54 15.75 24.33 21.16
C SER A 54 14.65 23.45 20.58
N LEU A 55 15.03 22.26 20.08
CA LEU A 55 14.07 21.31 19.51
C LEU A 55 13.01 21.03 20.58
N LEU A 56 11.80 21.52 20.34
CA LEU A 56 10.67 21.35 21.24
C LEU A 56 10.28 19.87 21.19
N CYS A 57 10.87 19.08 22.08
CA CYS A 57 10.58 17.66 22.20
C CYS A 57 9.30 17.49 23.00
N LEU A 58 8.17 17.31 22.30
CA LEU A 58 6.86 17.13 22.91
C LEU A 58 6.68 15.66 23.34
N PRO A 59 6.24 15.39 24.59
CA PRO A 59 6.08 14.02 25.10
C PRO A 59 4.92 13.29 24.42
N ALA A 60 5.06 11.96 24.33
CA ALA A 60 4.00 11.09 23.84
C ALA A 60 2.71 11.25 24.67
N PRO A 61 1.53 11.04 24.06
CA PRO A 61 0.28 11.00 24.83
C PRO A 61 0.26 9.80 25.78
N MET A 62 -0.58 9.86 26.80
CA MET A 62 -0.83 8.76 27.73
C MET A 62 -2.19 8.13 27.45
N LEU A 63 -2.25 6.80 27.50
CA LEU A 63 -3.48 6.03 27.38
C LEU A 63 -3.45 4.91 28.43
N GLU A 64 -4.60 4.63 29.05
CA GLU A 64 -4.72 3.51 29.97
C GLU A 64 -4.71 2.20 29.18
N VAL A 65 -3.86 1.27 29.61
CA VAL A 65 -3.61 -0.02 28.96
C VAL A 65 -3.72 -1.12 30.01
N LEU A 66 -4.00 -2.34 29.54
CA LEU A 66 -3.93 -3.55 30.33
C LEU A 66 -2.48 -3.84 30.76
N GLU A 67 -2.31 -4.84 31.64
CA GLU A 67 -0.98 -5.37 31.96
C GLU A 67 -0.26 -5.78 30.65
N GLU A 68 1.04 -5.56 30.58
CA GLU A 68 1.91 -5.79 29.40
C GLU A 68 1.80 -4.79 28.24
N GLY A 69 1.01 -3.71 28.36
CA GLY A 69 0.98 -2.62 27.37
C GLY A 69 -0.04 -2.81 26.25
N MET A 70 -1.04 -3.67 26.47
CA MET A 70 -2.10 -4.01 25.53
C MET A 70 -3.32 -3.10 25.72
N LEU A 71 -3.90 -2.58 24.64
CA LEU A 71 -5.16 -1.85 24.67
C LEU A 71 -6.33 -2.82 24.56
N ASP A 72 -7.31 -2.71 25.46
CA ASP A 72 -8.52 -3.55 25.44
C ASP A 72 -9.41 -3.18 24.22
N PRO A 73 -9.66 -4.11 23.27
CA PRO A 73 -10.46 -3.84 22.08
C PRO A 73 -11.94 -3.61 22.40
N SER A 74 -12.42 -4.04 23.57
CA SER A 74 -13.82 -3.93 23.99
C SER A 74 -14.19 -2.60 24.64
N LEU A 75 -13.23 -1.67 24.77
CA LEU A 75 -13.45 -0.37 25.38
C LEU A 75 -14.53 0.42 24.64
N SER A 76 -15.56 0.86 25.37
CA SER A 76 -16.57 1.76 24.82
C SER A 76 -16.00 3.12 24.42
N ASN A 77 -15.00 3.61 25.16
CA ASN A 77 -14.23 4.81 24.88
C ASN A 77 -12.80 4.66 25.40
N ALA A 78 -11.83 5.15 24.63
CA ALA A 78 -10.44 5.29 25.03
C ALA A 78 -10.14 6.76 25.35
N PHE A 79 -9.59 7.05 26.54
CA PHE A 79 -9.31 8.40 27.00
C PHE A 79 -7.82 8.72 26.88
N VAL A 80 -7.44 9.42 25.82
CA VAL A 80 -6.05 9.81 25.56
C VAL A 80 -5.75 11.13 26.24
N ARG A 81 -4.72 11.16 27.09
CA ARG A 81 -4.33 12.30 27.92
C ARG A 81 -3.04 12.93 27.42
N VAL A 82 -3.07 14.23 27.16
CA VAL A 82 -1.90 15.04 26.82
C VAL A 82 -1.58 15.95 28.01
N ALA A 83 -0.39 15.79 28.57
CA ALA A 83 0.09 16.64 29.66
C ALA A 83 0.25 18.10 29.20
N PRO A 84 0.19 19.09 30.11
CA PRO A 84 0.57 20.46 29.79
C PRO A 84 1.96 20.50 29.16
N TYR A 85 2.10 21.21 28.04
CA TYR A 85 3.35 21.32 27.29
C TYR A 85 3.99 22.71 27.45
N PRO A 86 5.29 22.86 27.15
CA PRO A 86 5.97 24.16 27.23
C PRO A 86 5.27 25.21 26.38
N ASP A 87 5.14 26.43 26.92
CA ASP A 87 4.52 27.57 26.24
C ASP A 87 3.08 27.32 25.74
N MET A 88 2.33 26.46 26.45
CA MET A 88 0.91 26.24 26.18
C MET A 88 0.12 27.55 26.30
N THR A 89 -0.56 27.96 25.22
CA THR A 89 -1.32 29.20 25.17
C THR A 89 -2.75 29.00 24.69
N CYS A 90 -3.63 29.93 25.08
CA CYS A 90 -5.00 29.97 24.56
C CYS A 90 -4.98 30.18 23.04
N GLY A 91 -5.73 29.36 22.31
CA GLY A 91 -5.79 29.37 20.85
C GLY A 91 -4.93 28.29 20.19
N ASP A 92 -4.05 27.60 20.93
CA ASP A 92 -3.36 26.43 20.41
C ASP A 92 -4.36 25.36 19.96
N ARG A 93 -4.02 24.63 18.90
CA ARG A 93 -4.82 23.51 18.38
C ARG A 93 -3.96 22.25 18.35
N LEU A 94 -4.48 21.19 18.96
CA LEU A 94 -3.87 19.86 18.95
C LEU A 94 -4.69 18.95 18.04
N VAL A 95 -4.00 18.21 17.18
CA VAL A 95 -4.56 17.11 16.41
C VAL A 95 -3.97 15.81 16.95
N LEU A 96 -4.79 14.97 17.57
CA LEU A 96 -4.42 13.60 17.91
C LEU A 96 -4.52 12.74 16.65
N ASN A 97 -3.43 12.04 16.33
CA ASN A 97 -3.32 11.09 15.25
C ASN A 97 -3.44 9.67 15.85
N TRP A 98 -4.47 8.94 15.43
CA TRP A 98 -4.77 7.56 15.81
C TRP A 98 -4.52 6.68 14.60
N HIS A 99 -3.30 6.15 14.49
CA HIS A 99 -2.87 5.37 13.33
C HIS A 99 -2.58 3.96 13.78
N GLY A 100 -3.09 2.95 13.08
CA GLY A 100 -2.84 1.57 13.45
C GLY A 100 -2.92 0.63 12.26
N LEU A 101 -2.69 -0.63 12.56
CA LEU A 101 -2.89 -1.76 11.65
C LEU A 101 -3.92 -2.68 12.29
N ASP A 102 -4.86 -3.21 11.51
CA ASP A 102 -5.72 -4.32 11.97
C ASP A 102 -4.96 -5.66 11.98
N ASP A 103 -5.66 -6.73 12.33
CA ASP A 103 -5.15 -8.11 12.31
C ASP A 103 -4.74 -8.57 10.90
N GLU A 104 -5.28 -7.96 9.86
CA GLU A 104 -4.89 -8.16 8.46
C GLU A 104 -3.74 -7.23 8.02
N GLY A 105 -3.17 -6.43 8.92
CA GLY A 105 -2.07 -5.51 8.58
C GLY A 105 -2.49 -4.36 7.66
N LEU A 106 -3.79 -4.07 7.55
CA LEU A 106 -4.33 -2.96 6.79
C LEU A 106 -4.30 -1.68 7.65
N PRO A 107 -3.92 -0.53 7.07
CA PRO A 107 -3.83 0.70 7.81
C PRO A 107 -5.20 1.28 8.16
N TYR A 108 -5.40 1.59 9.43
CA TYR A 108 -6.53 2.34 9.93
C TYR A 108 -6.08 3.70 10.45
N ARG A 109 -6.79 4.77 10.06
CA ARG A 109 -6.46 6.14 10.48
C ARG A 109 -7.70 6.86 10.99
N HIS A 110 -7.53 7.51 12.12
CA HIS A 110 -8.50 8.42 12.69
C HIS A 110 -7.79 9.64 13.29
N GLU A 111 -8.46 10.78 13.29
CA GLU A 111 -7.93 12.01 13.89
C GLU A 111 -9.00 12.67 14.77
N ALA A 112 -8.54 13.23 15.89
CA ALA A 112 -9.38 14.03 16.77
C ALA A 112 -8.70 15.37 17.06
N SER A 113 -9.46 16.46 17.02
CA SER A 113 -8.92 17.81 17.24
C SER A 113 -9.46 18.44 18.51
N ARG A 114 -8.60 19.16 19.24
CA ARG A 114 -9.00 20.01 20.37
C ARG A 114 -8.28 21.35 20.33
N SER A 115 -8.98 22.40 20.73
CA SER A 115 -8.39 23.73 20.97
C SER A 115 -8.13 23.97 22.45
N VAL A 116 -7.10 24.73 22.76
CA VAL A 116 -6.78 25.20 24.10
C VAL A 116 -7.57 26.48 24.38
N SER A 117 -8.49 26.42 25.33
CA SER A 117 -9.17 27.60 25.86
C SER A 117 -8.36 28.22 27.01
N GLU A 118 -8.70 29.46 27.40
CA GLU A 118 -8.04 30.15 28.51
C GLU A 118 -8.03 29.33 29.81
N GLY A 119 -9.17 28.71 30.17
CA GLY A 119 -9.27 27.86 31.36
C GLY A 119 -8.55 26.50 31.26
N GLN A 120 -8.11 26.12 30.05
CA GLN A 120 -7.38 24.88 29.77
C GLN A 120 -5.86 25.08 29.83
N VAL A 121 -5.37 26.33 29.78
CA VAL A 121 -3.93 26.65 29.85
C VAL A 121 -3.33 26.08 31.14
N GLY A 122 -2.21 25.34 30.98
CA GLY A 122 -1.52 24.69 32.09
C GLY A 122 -2.22 23.44 32.65
N ARG A 123 -3.27 22.93 31.98
CA ARG A 123 -4.02 21.73 32.39
C ARG A 123 -3.99 20.65 31.32
N GLU A 124 -4.14 19.40 31.75
CA GLU A 124 -4.18 18.25 30.84
C GLU A 124 -5.34 18.32 29.84
N ILE A 125 -5.07 17.93 28.60
CA ILE A 125 -6.07 17.84 27.53
C ILE A 125 -6.45 16.37 27.38
N VAL A 126 -7.75 16.08 27.35
CA VAL A 126 -8.28 14.71 27.19
C VAL A 126 -9.01 14.58 25.87
N PHE A 127 -8.65 13.60 25.06
CA PHE A 127 -9.40 13.17 23.88
C PHE A 127 -10.20 11.92 24.25
N ALA A 128 -11.49 11.92 23.92
CA ALA A 128 -12.36 10.75 24.06
C ALA A 128 -12.54 10.11 22.68
N ILE A 129 -11.94 8.95 22.47
CA ILE A 129 -12.01 8.19 21.23
C ILE A 129 -13.04 7.09 21.38
N LYS A 130 -13.98 7.02 20.43
CA LYS A 130 -15.05 6.02 20.46
C LYS A 130 -14.47 4.61 20.30
N GLY A 131 -15.09 3.64 20.98
CA GLY A 131 -14.72 2.22 20.92
C GLY A 131 -14.68 1.63 19.52
N THR A 132 -15.45 2.16 18.56
CA THR A 132 -15.39 1.75 17.15
C THR A 132 -14.01 1.93 16.52
N HIS A 133 -13.23 2.92 16.96
CA HIS A 133 -11.85 3.13 16.48
C HIS A 133 -10.84 2.21 17.16
N VAL A 134 -11.19 1.67 18.34
CA VAL A 134 -10.39 0.69 19.08
C VAL A 134 -10.64 -0.69 18.49
N ALA A 135 -11.91 -1.08 18.36
CA ALA A 135 -12.32 -2.36 17.78
C ALA A 135 -11.85 -2.55 16.33
N ALA A 136 -11.74 -1.46 15.56
CA ALA A 136 -11.18 -1.50 14.20
C ALA A 136 -9.69 -1.93 14.14
N LEU A 137 -9.00 -2.00 15.28
CA LEU A 137 -7.60 -2.40 15.39
C LEU A 137 -7.42 -3.72 16.16
N GLU A 138 -8.51 -4.42 16.49
CA GLU A 138 -8.46 -5.69 17.24
C GLU A 138 -7.51 -6.70 16.58
N GLY A 139 -6.63 -7.32 17.38
CA GLY A 139 -5.60 -8.25 16.90
C GLY A 139 -4.40 -7.57 16.23
N GLY A 140 -4.44 -6.25 16.07
CA GLY A 140 -3.44 -5.45 15.39
C GLY A 140 -2.64 -4.54 16.35
N SER A 141 -2.37 -3.31 15.90
CA SER A 141 -1.52 -2.36 16.64
C SER A 141 -1.96 -0.92 16.50
N LEU A 142 -1.54 -0.09 17.46
CA LEU A 142 -1.87 1.32 17.53
C LEU A 142 -0.61 2.17 17.78
N GLU A 143 -0.48 3.23 17.00
CA GLU A 143 0.48 4.30 17.15
C GLU A 143 -0.23 5.63 17.39
N LEU A 144 0.04 6.23 18.55
CA LEU A 144 -0.56 7.49 19.00
C LEU A 144 0.48 8.59 19.10
N TYR A 145 0.16 9.73 18.50
CA TYR A 145 0.92 10.96 18.66
C TYR A 145 0.03 12.16 18.39
N TRP A 146 0.44 13.34 18.84
CA TRP A 146 -0.32 14.56 18.60
C TRP A 146 0.54 15.62 17.93
N THR A 147 -0.11 16.44 17.11
CA THR A 147 0.50 17.53 16.37
C THR A 147 0.00 18.86 16.93
N LEU A 148 0.94 19.69 17.38
CA LEU A 148 0.69 21.03 17.89
C LEU A 148 0.69 22.06 16.75
N TYR A 149 -0.38 22.83 16.66
CA TYR A 149 -0.47 24.04 15.86
C TYR A 149 -0.61 25.24 16.82
N SER A 150 0.39 26.11 16.83
CA SER A 150 0.41 27.30 17.66
C SER A 150 0.86 28.50 16.83
N VAL A 151 0.32 29.68 17.12
CA VAL A 151 0.79 30.94 16.53
C VAL A 151 2.22 31.29 16.96
N ALA A 152 2.68 30.71 18.07
CA ALA A 152 4.05 30.87 18.55
C ALA A 152 5.06 30.00 17.78
N LEU A 153 4.59 29.06 16.96
CA LEU A 153 5.44 28.13 16.23
C LEU A 153 5.36 28.38 14.72
N PRO A 154 6.49 28.44 14.02
CA PRO A 154 6.51 28.67 12.57
C PRO A 154 6.01 27.47 11.75
N TRP A 155 6.00 26.27 12.33
CA TRP A 155 5.51 25.04 11.73
C TRP A 155 4.87 24.14 12.79
N PRO A 156 3.97 23.21 12.40
CA PRO A 156 3.42 22.24 13.31
C PRO A 156 4.52 21.33 13.88
N VAL A 157 4.40 20.97 15.17
CA VAL A 157 5.37 20.11 15.87
C VAL A 157 4.66 18.87 16.39
N SER A 158 5.18 17.69 16.08
CA SER A 158 4.64 16.42 16.54
C SER A 158 5.29 15.95 17.84
N SER A 159 4.53 15.25 18.66
CA SER A 159 5.05 14.56 19.84
C SER A 159 5.85 13.31 19.48
N SER A 160 6.57 12.79 20.49
CA SER A 160 6.96 11.38 20.49
C SER A 160 5.73 10.47 20.31
N ARG A 161 5.96 9.26 19.79
CA ARG A 161 4.91 8.28 19.47
C ARG A 161 4.76 7.28 20.62
N LEU A 162 3.53 6.92 20.96
CA LEU A 162 3.19 5.81 21.83
C LEU A 162 2.74 4.64 20.95
N GLN A 163 3.41 3.49 21.04
CA GLN A 163 3.06 2.28 20.29
C GLN A 163 2.49 1.22 21.24
N LEU A 164 1.36 0.62 20.87
CA LEU A 164 0.60 -0.36 21.66
C LEU A 164 0.14 -1.53 20.76
N ASP A 165 -0.02 -2.71 21.35
CA ASP A 165 -0.81 -3.80 20.74
C ASP A 165 -2.28 -3.63 21.15
N VAL A 166 -3.22 -4.08 20.32
CA VAL A 166 -4.66 -3.97 20.59
C VAL A 166 -5.28 -5.37 20.63
N GLY A 167 -5.78 -5.77 21.80
CA GLY A 167 -6.11 -7.17 22.06
C GLY A 167 -4.86 -8.06 22.07
N ASP A 168 -5.06 -9.38 22.10
CA ASP A 168 -3.97 -10.37 22.12
C ASP A 168 -3.41 -10.53 20.70
N PRO A 169 -2.25 -9.95 20.36
CA PRO A 169 -1.72 -10.06 19.01
C PRO A 169 -1.25 -11.49 18.77
N GLU A 170 -1.52 -12.05 17.59
CA GLU A 170 -0.94 -13.34 17.24
C GLU A 170 0.60 -13.27 17.36
N PRO A 171 1.24 -14.28 17.98
CA PRO A 171 2.68 -14.26 18.19
C PRO A 171 3.48 -14.36 16.87
N GLU A 172 2.82 -14.71 15.76
CA GLU A 172 3.38 -14.81 14.42
C GLU A 172 3.00 -13.59 13.57
N LEU A 173 3.95 -13.09 12.79
CA LEU A 173 3.69 -12.03 11.81
C LEU A 173 2.87 -12.60 10.64
N LEU A 174 2.11 -11.76 9.94
CA LEU A 174 1.35 -12.19 8.77
C LEU A 174 2.25 -12.81 7.69
N ALA A 175 1.76 -13.84 7.02
CA ALA A 175 2.47 -14.47 5.90
C ALA A 175 2.75 -13.44 4.77
N PRO A 176 3.89 -13.58 4.07
CA PRO A 176 4.16 -12.75 2.90
C PRO A 176 3.21 -13.08 1.75
N ILE A 177 2.89 -12.08 0.94
CA ILE A 177 2.05 -12.21 -0.25
C ILE A 177 2.99 -12.41 -1.44
N ILE A 178 2.73 -13.43 -2.25
CA ILE A 178 3.49 -13.69 -3.47
C ILE A 178 2.61 -13.22 -4.62
N GLU A 179 3.08 -12.22 -5.36
CA GLU A 179 2.33 -11.67 -6.49
C GLU A 179 2.19 -12.72 -7.61
N GLU A 180 1.25 -12.50 -8.53
CA GLU A 180 0.96 -13.36 -9.69
C GLU A 180 0.54 -14.83 -9.39
N THR A 181 0.41 -15.19 -8.11
CA THR A 181 -0.13 -16.48 -7.70
C THR A 181 -1.62 -16.57 -7.97
N VAL A 182 -2.06 -17.68 -8.54
CA VAL A 182 -3.47 -17.97 -8.85
C VAL A 182 -3.79 -19.36 -8.33
N GLY A 183 -4.84 -19.51 -7.53
CA GLY A 183 -5.19 -20.79 -6.89
C GLY A 183 -4.03 -21.44 -6.11
N GLY A 184 -3.14 -20.65 -5.50
CA GLY A 184 -1.95 -21.15 -4.80
C GLY A 184 -0.84 -21.71 -5.71
N THR A 185 -0.88 -21.41 -7.01
CA THR A 185 0.11 -21.82 -8.01
C THR A 185 0.80 -20.60 -8.62
N LEU A 186 2.12 -20.65 -8.77
CA LEU A 186 2.91 -19.70 -9.54
C LEU A 186 3.42 -20.38 -10.81
N ASP A 187 2.99 -19.91 -11.97
CA ASP A 187 3.43 -20.43 -13.26
C ASP A 187 4.71 -19.73 -13.72
N PRO A 188 5.85 -20.44 -13.84
CA PRO A 188 7.10 -19.85 -14.33
C PRO A 188 6.97 -19.17 -15.71
N ALA A 189 6.06 -19.61 -16.56
CA ALA A 189 5.83 -19.00 -17.87
C ALA A 189 5.13 -17.63 -17.78
N ARG A 190 4.39 -17.38 -16.70
CA ARG A 190 3.72 -16.10 -16.41
C ARG A 190 4.67 -15.08 -15.75
N VAL A 191 5.75 -15.55 -15.13
CA VAL A 191 6.76 -14.71 -14.46
C VAL A 191 8.17 -14.87 -15.07
N PRO A 192 8.35 -14.57 -16.37
CA PRO A 192 9.61 -14.83 -17.08
C PRO A 192 10.82 -14.04 -16.53
N LEU A 193 10.57 -12.96 -15.78
CA LEU A 193 11.62 -12.15 -15.13
C LEU A 193 11.74 -12.40 -13.62
N GLY A 194 10.75 -13.07 -13.02
CA GLY A 194 10.56 -13.13 -11.59
C GLY A 194 9.21 -12.58 -11.12
N THR A 195 8.99 -12.63 -9.81
CA THR A 195 7.81 -12.14 -9.11
C THR A 195 8.21 -11.26 -7.93
N SER A 196 7.29 -10.40 -7.47
CA SER A 196 7.44 -9.65 -6.23
C SER A 196 6.88 -10.45 -5.06
N VAL A 197 7.53 -10.35 -3.91
CA VAL A 197 7.01 -10.84 -2.63
C VAL A 197 6.81 -9.64 -1.71
N THR A 198 5.57 -9.42 -1.29
CA THR A 198 5.14 -8.29 -0.49
C THR A 198 5.04 -8.69 0.98
N VAL A 199 5.74 -7.96 1.84
CA VAL A 199 5.59 -8.02 3.30
C VAL A 199 4.80 -6.79 3.73
N ARG A 200 3.58 -7.01 4.23
CA ARG A 200 2.73 -5.94 4.76
C ARG A 200 3.40 -5.23 5.95
N PRO A 201 3.02 -3.96 6.24
CA PRO A 201 3.39 -3.33 7.50
C PRO A 201 3.04 -4.24 8.69
N TYR A 202 3.86 -4.21 9.73
CA TYR A 202 3.67 -5.03 10.92
C TYR A 202 3.70 -4.20 12.20
N ALA A 203 3.09 -4.74 13.26
CA ALA A 203 3.05 -4.10 14.57
C ALA A 203 4.46 -3.70 15.05
N ARG A 204 4.61 -2.45 15.53
CA ARG A 204 5.91 -1.88 15.95
C ARG A 204 7.01 -1.93 14.88
N MET A 205 6.64 -1.83 13.61
CA MET A 205 7.64 -1.62 12.55
C MET A 205 8.42 -0.34 12.86
N ALA A 206 9.75 -0.45 12.91
CA ALA A 206 10.62 0.65 13.28
C ALA A 206 11.82 0.76 12.35
N ALA A 207 12.32 1.99 12.18
CA ALA A 207 13.56 2.20 11.47
C ALA A 207 14.71 1.43 12.15
N GLY A 208 15.50 0.72 11.35
CA GLY A 208 16.57 -0.19 11.78
C GLY A 208 16.15 -1.65 11.86
N ASP A 209 14.85 -1.99 11.79
CA ASP A 209 14.41 -3.39 11.74
C ASP A 209 14.99 -4.09 10.50
N ARG A 210 15.55 -5.30 10.69
CA ARG A 210 16.08 -6.12 9.59
C ARG A 210 15.08 -7.21 9.24
N VAL A 211 14.48 -7.09 8.06
CA VAL A 211 13.50 -8.04 7.55
C VAL A 211 14.20 -9.00 6.59
N THR A 212 14.34 -10.27 6.98
CA THR A 212 14.95 -11.32 6.14
C THR A 212 13.85 -12.18 5.52
N LEU A 213 13.68 -12.10 4.21
CA LEU A 213 12.83 -13.01 3.45
C LEU A 213 13.57 -14.33 3.21
N SER A 214 12.86 -15.44 3.28
CA SER A 214 13.34 -16.78 2.94
C SER A 214 12.38 -17.44 1.96
N TRP A 215 12.94 -17.94 0.85
CA TRP A 215 12.24 -18.74 -0.16
C TRP A 215 12.89 -20.11 -0.22
N GLN A 216 12.13 -21.15 0.11
CA GLN A 216 12.67 -22.49 0.34
C GLN A 216 11.78 -23.56 -0.31
N GLY A 217 12.38 -24.45 -1.10
CA GLY A 217 11.70 -25.68 -1.54
C GLY A 217 11.68 -26.75 -0.45
N ALA A 218 11.09 -27.92 -0.75
CA ALA A 218 11.01 -29.02 0.22
C ALA A 218 12.37 -29.51 0.76
N ALA A 219 13.46 -29.32 0.00
CA ALA A 219 14.82 -29.62 0.45
C ALA A 219 15.42 -28.43 1.24
N PRO A 220 15.95 -28.63 2.45
CA PRO A 220 16.40 -27.55 3.31
C PRO A 220 17.66 -26.81 2.81
N GLU A 221 18.35 -27.35 1.80
CA GLU A 221 19.67 -26.90 1.35
C GLU A 221 19.62 -25.79 0.29
N SER A 222 18.47 -25.60 -0.38
CA SER A 222 18.26 -24.55 -1.36
C SER A 222 17.33 -23.49 -0.77
N VAL A 223 17.91 -22.43 -0.22
CA VAL A 223 17.16 -21.29 0.33
C VAL A 223 17.69 -20.02 -0.29
N PHE A 224 16.85 -19.34 -1.08
CA PHE A 224 17.09 -17.95 -1.42
C PHE A 224 16.77 -17.09 -0.19
N LYS A 225 17.64 -16.14 0.11
CA LYS A 225 17.43 -15.17 1.19
C LYS A 225 17.79 -13.79 0.71
N ASP A 226 16.96 -12.83 1.11
CA ASP A 226 17.22 -11.43 0.90
C ASP A 226 16.85 -10.65 2.16
N VAL A 227 17.45 -9.47 2.34
CA VAL A 227 17.31 -8.66 3.55
C VAL A 227 17.07 -7.21 3.19
N VAL A 228 16.00 -6.65 3.74
CA VAL A 228 15.72 -5.22 3.73
C VAL A 228 15.88 -4.67 5.15
N THR A 229 16.58 -3.55 5.28
CA THR A 229 16.57 -2.74 6.51
C THR A 229 15.48 -1.69 6.38
N VAL A 230 14.58 -1.62 7.36
CA VAL A 230 13.54 -0.60 7.41
C VAL A 230 14.18 0.76 7.67
N GLU A 231 13.96 1.71 6.77
CA GLU A 231 14.37 3.10 6.95
C GLU A 231 13.18 3.94 7.42
N GLN A 232 13.44 5.15 7.94
CA GLN A 232 12.40 6.01 8.52
C GLN A 232 11.22 6.30 7.58
N PHE A 233 11.48 6.36 6.27
CA PHE A 233 10.44 6.60 5.25
C PHE A 233 9.61 5.35 4.91
N ALA A 234 10.10 4.15 5.25
CA ALA A 234 9.42 2.88 4.98
C ALA A 234 8.60 2.38 6.18
N VAL A 235 8.66 3.07 7.32
CA VAL A 235 7.87 2.73 8.50
C VAL A 235 6.38 2.89 8.19
N GLY A 236 5.63 1.81 8.35
CA GLY A 236 4.20 1.78 8.04
C GLY A 236 3.87 1.53 6.57
N GLU A 237 4.88 1.30 5.73
CA GLU A 237 4.72 0.97 4.31
C GLU A 237 5.04 -0.52 4.07
N ALA A 238 4.45 -1.09 3.02
CA ALA A 238 4.76 -2.46 2.61
C ALA A 238 6.19 -2.55 2.08
N LEU A 239 6.88 -3.65 2.38
CA LEU A 239 8.20 -3.97 1.83
C LEU A 239 8.06 -4.95 0.67
N SER A 240 8.86 -4.78 -0.37
CA SER A 240 8.88 -5.64 -1.55
C SER A 240 10.25 -6.29 -1.71
N PHE A 241 10.23 -7.57 -2.09
CA PHE A 241 11.41 -8.36 -2.42
C PHE A 241 11.23 -8.92 -3.83
N TRP A 242 12.22 -8.74 -4.68
CA TRP A 242 12.18 -9.29 -6.04
C TRP A 242 12.79 -10.70 -6.07
N ILE A 243 12.03 -11.69 -6.53
CA ILE A 243 12.49 -13.07 -6.70
C ILE A 243 12.71 -13.31 -8.19
N HIS A 244 13.98 -13.37 -8.60
CA HIS A 244 14.33 -13.62 -10.01
C HIS A 244 13.86 -15.00 -10.50
N ALA A 245 13.52 -15.09 -11.78
CA ALA A 245 13.11 -16.35 -12.42
C ALA A 245 14.10 -17.51 -12.19
N ASP A 246 15.41 -17.25 -12.14
CA ASP A 246 16.44 -18.26 -11.86
C ASP A 246 16.35 -18.87 -10.45
N SER A 247 15.74 -18.14 -9.50
CA SER A 247 15.45 -18.65 -8.15
C SER A 247 14.15 -19.44 -8.08
N ILE A 248 13.27 -19.30 -9.07
CA ILE A 248 11.96 -19.97 -9.16
C ILE A 248 12.08 -21.28 -9.96
N ALA A 249 12.76 -21.22 -11.10
CA ALA A 249 12.87 -22.32 -12.06
C ALA A 249 13.31 -23.69 -11.47
N PRO A 250 14.24 -23.76 -10.49
CA PRO A 250 14.65 -25.03 -9.89
C PRO A 250 13.52 -25.78 -9.17
N TYR A 251 12.45 -25.10 -8.80
CA TYR A 251 11.33 -25.66 -8.04
C TYR A 251 10.16 -26.10 -8.92
N SER A 252 10.33 -26.18 -10.25
CA SER A 252 9.27 -26.65 -11.15
C SER A 252 8.66 -27.97 -10.68
N THR A 253 7.33 -28.03 -10.64
CA THR A 253 6.47 -29.09 -10.10
C THR A 253 6.58 -29.35 -8.59
N GLN A 254 7.21 -28.45 -7.83
CA GLN A 254 7.38 -28.56 -6.38
C GLN A 254 6.65 -27.44 -5.64
N GLU A 255 6.28 -27.71 -4.40
CA GLU A 255 5.82 -26.68 -3.47
C GLU A 255 7.02 -25.96 -2.85
N VAL A 256 6.93 -24.65 -2.75
CA VAL A 256 7.88 -23.80 -2.02
C VAL A 256 7.17 -23.11 -0.87
N THR A 257 7.90 -22.94 0.22
CA THR A 257 7.50 -22.17 1.40
C THR A 257 8.23 -20.84 1.41
N VAL A 258 7.48 -19.75 1.55
CA VAL A 258 7.98 -18.39 1.65
C VAL A 258 7.59 -17.82 3.01
N SER A 259 8.57 -17.30 3.74
CA SER A 259 8.39 -16.71 5.06
C SER A 259 9.42 -15.61 5.29
N TYR A 260 9.22 -14.77 6.29
CA TYR A 260 10.21 -13.79 6.71
C TYR A 260 10.38 -13.79 8.22
N ARG A 261 11.46 -13.16 8.67
CA ARG A 261 11.70 -12.82 10.07
C ARG A 261 12.08 -11.36 10.19
N VAL A 262 11.67 -10.76 11.29
CA VAL A 262 12.03 -9.39 11.66
C VAL A 262 12.97 -9.47 12.86
N GLU A 263 14.17 -8.92 12.72
CA GLU A 263 15.13 -8.71 13.80
C GLU A 263 15.17 -7.21 14.12
N SER A 264 14.66 -6.84 15.29
CA SER A 264 14.65 -5.45 15.75
C SER A 264 16.04 -5.00 16.23
N MET A 265 16.23 -3.69 16.38
CA MET A 265 17.45 -3.11 16.99
C MET A 265 17.69 -3.57 18.43
N ALA A 266 16.63 -3.99 19.14
CA ALA A 266 16.71 -4.58 20.47
C ALA A 266 17.01 -6.10 20.46
N ALA A 267 17.36 -6.66 19.30
CA ALA A 267 17.60 -8.09 19.06
C ALA A 267 16.39 -9.01 19.34
N GLN A 268 15.18 -8.45 19.44
CA GLN A 268 13.96 -9.26 19.43
C GLN A 268 13.70 -9.79 18.02
N VAL A 269 13.46 -11.10 17.93
CA VAL A 269 13.19 -11.80 16.67
C VAL A 269 11.73 -12.24 16.63
N ARG A 270 11.02 -11.85 15.58
CA ARG A 270 9.67 -12.31 15.25
C ARG A 270 9.68 -13.04 13.90
N ARG A 271 8.83 -14.04 13.74
CA ARG A 271 8.71 -14.84 12.50
C ARG A 271 7.33 -14.70 11.92
N SER A 272 7.23 -14.76 10.60
CA SER A 272 5.96 -14.80 9.92
C SER A 272 5.37 -16.21 9.91
N ALA A 273 4.05 -16.28 9.73
CA ALA A 273 3.38 -17.43 9.16
C ALA A 273 3.97 -17.76 7.77
N ASN A 274 3.73 -18.98 7.31
CA ASN A 274 4.25 -19.49 6.05
C ASN A 274 3.26 -19.27 4.91
N SER A 275 3.74 -18.76 3.77
CA SER A 275 3.04 -18.84 2.49
C SER A 275 3.53 -20.07 1.73
N ARG A 276 2.62 -20.87 1.18
CA ARG A 276 2.93 -22.07 0.39
C ARG A 276 2.41 -21.90 -1.02
N VAL A 277 3.26 -22.13 -2.00
CA VAL A 277 2.89 -22.00 -3.42
C VAL A 277 3.46 -23.17 -4.22
N LEU A 278 2.64 -23.73 -5.10
CA LEU A 278 3.06 -24.73 -6.08
C LEU A 278 3.69 -24.03 -7.28
N ILE A 279 4.93 -24.37 -7.63
CA ILE A 279 5.57 -23.85 -8.84
C ILE A 279 5.25 -24.79 -9.99
N ALA A 280 4.24 -24.50 -10.79
CA ALA A 280 3.82 -25.37 -11.88
C ALA A 280 3.09 -24.57 -12.97
N PRO A 281 3.05 -25.08 -14.21
CA PRO A 281 2.19 -24.49 -15.25
C PRO A 281 0.77 -24.32 -14.73
N LEU A 282 0.16 -23.17 -14.99
CA LEU A 282 -1.23 -22.92 -14.63
C LEU A 282 -2.12 -23.74 -15.57
N LEU A 283 -2.58 -24.89 -15.08
CA LEU A 283 -3.48 -25.77 -15.82
C LEU A 283 -4.93 -25.39 -15.51
N ARG A 284 -5.57 -24.71 -16.46
CA ARG A 284 -7.04 -24.50 -16.42
C ARG A 284 -7.71 -25.60 -17.26
N GLY A 285 -8.69 -26.28 -16.67
CA GLY A 285 -9.49 -27.28 -17.39
C GLY A 285 -10.46 -26.62 -18.37
N ASP A 286 -11.02 -27.41 -19.30
CA ASP A 286 -12.09 -26.91 -20.16
C ASP A 286 -13.33 -26.57 -19.32
N LEU A 287 -13.92 -25.40 -19.60
CA LEU A 287 -15.14 -24.96 -18.94
C LEU A 287 -16.36 -25.60 -19.61
N ALA A 288 -17.18 -26.29 -18.82
CA ALA A 288 -18.39 -26.93 -19.33
C ALA A 288 -19.39 -25.90 -19.87
N ALA A 289 -20.16 -26.30 -20.89
CA ALA A 289 -21.26 -25.47 -21.39
C ALA A 289 -22.29 -25.19 -20.29
N PRO A 290 -22.93 -24.01 -20.29
CA PRO A 290 -24.02 -23.71 -19.36
C PRO A 290 -25.23 -24.61 -19.63
N GLN A 291 -26.02 -24.85 -18.59
CA GLN A 291 -27.27 -25.61 -18.68
C GLN A 291 -28.45 -24.64 -18.77
N VAL A 292 -29.39 -24.91 -19.66
CA VAL A 292 -30.65 -24.17 -19.76
C VAL A 292 -31.73 -25.06 -19.17
N LEU A 293 -32.23 -24.73 -17.98
CA LEU A 293 -33.02 -25.67 -17.17
C LEU A 293 -34.37 -26.01 -17.82
N GLU A 294 -34.97 -25.03 -18.47
CA GLU A 294 -36.25 -25.15 -19.15
C GLU A 294 -36.11 -25.87 -20.51
N ALA A 295 -34.88 -26.10 -21.00
CA ALA A 295 -34.65 -26.82 -22.23
C ALA A 295 -34.48 -28.33 -21.97
N GLN A 296 -35.30 -29.15 -22.64
CA GLN A 296 -35.19 -30.61 -22.60
C GLN A 296 -34.60 -31.11 -23.92
N ASP A 297 -33.56 -31.94 -23.84
CA ASP A 297 -32.85 -32.46 -25.02
C ASP A 297 -32.39 -31.37 -26.02
N GLY A 298 -32.08 -30.16 -25.52
CA GLY A 298 -31.66 -29.02 -26.32
C GLY A 298 -32.80 -28.25 -27.00
N GLU A 299 -34.06 -28.53 -26.64
CA GLU A 299 -35.23 -27.81 -27.13
C GLU A 299 -35.93 -27.06 -26.00
N LEU A 300 -36.31 -25.80 -26.27
CA LEU A 300 -37.03 -24.94 -25.34
C LEU A 300 -38.38 -24.54 -25.96
N ASP A 301 -39.47 -24.72 -25.25
CA ASP A 301 -40.77 -24.14 -25.61
C ASP A 301 -40.83 -22.69 -25.11
N ALA A 302 -40.95 -21.73 -26.04
CA ALA A 302 -40.99 -20.32 -25.68
C ALA A 302 -42.27 -19.94 -24.91
N ALA A 303 -43.35 -20.73 -24.99
CA ALA A 303 -44.58 -20.47 -24.27
C ALA A 303 -44.47 -20.80 -22.76
N ASP A 304 -43.57 -21.71 -22.40
CA ASP A 304 -43.35 -22.14 -21.01
C ASP A 304 -42.37 -21.23 -20.24
N ALA A 305 -41.68 -20.34 -20.95
CA ALA A 305 -40.64 -19.45 -20.43
C ALA A 305 -41.14 -18.07 -19.98
N VAL A 306 -42.38 -17.95 -19.48
CA VAL A 306 -43.03 -16.64 -19.23
C VAL A 306 -42.29 -15.78 -18.20
N ASP A 307 -41.69 -16.42 -17.18
CA ASP A 307 -40.91 -15.74 -16.12
C ASP A 307 -39.43 -15.51 -16.51
N GLY A 308 -39.05 -15.85 -17.74
CA GLY A 308 -37.67 -15.95 -18.20
C GLY A 308 -37.18 -17.39 -18.24
N VAL A 309 -35.93 -17.55 -18.66
CA VAL A 309 -35.26 -18.85 -18.80
C VAL A 309 -34.02 -18.85 -17.92
N THR A 310 -33.90 -19.90 -17.12
CA THR A 310 -32.82 -20.09 -16.16
C THR A 310 -31.61 -20.72 -16.83
N VAL A 311 -30.51 -19.98 -16.85
CA VAL A 311 -29.21 -20.47 -17.29
C VAL A 311 -28.33 -20.73 -16.06
N VAL A 312 -27.89 -21.98 -15.90
CA VAL A 312 -27.06 -22.42 -14.77
C VAL A 312 -25.66 -22.74 -15.26
N ILE A 313 -24.67 -22.08 -14.68
CA ILE A 313 -23.26 -22.43 -14.80
C ILE A 313 -22.89 -23.25 -13.56
N GLY A 314 -22.81 -24.57 -13.71
CA GLY A 314 -22.61 -25.47 -12.57
C GLY A 314 -21.24 -25.34 -11.90
N ASN A 315 -20.18 -25.15 -12.69
CA ASN A 315 -18.83 -24.95 -12.19
C ASN A 315 -18.04 -24.08 -13.18
N ALA A 316 -17.97 -22.77 -12.90
CA ALA A 316 -17.17 -21.82 -13.67
C ALA A 316 -15.66 -21.93 -13.34
N GLN A 317 -15.30 -22.71 -12.33
CA GLN A 317 -13.95 -22.73 -11.73
C GLN A 317 -13.46 -21.31 -11.41
N ALA A 318 -14.37 -20.42 -10.99
CA ALA A 318 -14.07 -19.00 -10.79
C ALA A 318 -13.65 -18.71 -9.34
N GLU A 319 -12.68 -17.82 -9.19
CA GLU A 319 -12.10 -17.36 -7.92
C GLU A 319 -12.62 -15.96 -7.55
N GLU A 320 -12.49 -15.58 -6.29
CA GLU A 320 -12.86 -14.23 -5.81
C GLU A 320 -12.15 -13.14 -6.63
N GLY A 321 -12.89 -12.12 -7.06
CA GLY A 321 -12.40 -11.01 -7.88
C GLY A 321 -12.47 -11.25 -9.40
N GLU A 322 -12.80 -12.47 -9.85
CA GLU A 322 -13.02 -12.74 -11.27
C GLU A 322 -14.42 -12.29 -11.73
N LEU A 323 -14.60 -12.15 -13.04
CA LEU A 323 -15.88 -11.75 -13.64
C LEU A 323 -16.38 -12.86 -14.58
N VAL A 324 -17.61 -13.31 -14.39
CA VAL A 324 -18.25 -14.27 -15.31
C VAL A 324 -19.21 -13.53 -16.24
N TYR A 325 -18.98 -13.66 -17.54
CA TYR A 325 -19.78 -13.01 -18.58
C TYR A 325 -20.63 -14.04 -19.33
N LEU A 326 -21.94 -14.01 -19.13
CA LEU A 326 -22.91 -14.80 -19.87
C LEU A 326 -23.18 -14.19 -21.26
N LYS A 327 -23.23 -15.07 -22.25
CA LYS A 327 -23.45 -14.71 -23.64
C LYS A 327 -24.48 -15.63 -24.29
N CYS A 328 -25.61 -15.05 -24.71
CA CYS A 328 -26.64 -15.71 -25.52
C CYS A 328 -26.66 -15.06 -26.91
N ASP A 329 -26.23 -15.79 -27.94
CA ASP A 329 -26.26 -15.36 -29.34
C ASP A 329 -27.45 -15.98 -30.05
N GLY A 330 -28.45 -15.15 -30.35
CA GLY A 330 -29.55 -15.51 -31.25
C GLY A 330 -29.36 -14.91 -32.65
N GLU A 331 -30.17 -15.38 -33.60
CA GLU A 331 -30.12 -14.95 -34.99
C GLU A 331 -30.48 -13.47 -35.20
N TYR A 332 -31.40 -12.93 -34.39
CA TYR A 332 -31.89 -11.55 -34.54
C TYR A 332 -31.10 -10.57 -33.67
N PHE A 333 -30.85 -10.93 -32.41
CA PHE A 333 -30.05 -10.14 -31.48
C PHE A 333 -29.45 -11.00 -30.38
N SER A 334 -28.55 -10.41 -29.62
CA SER A 334 -27.84 -11.07 -28.52
C SER A 334 -28.31 -10.57 -27.16
N HIS A 335 -28.24 -11.44 -26.16
CA HIS A 335 -28.35 -11.08 -24.75
C HIS A 335 -27.01 -11.34 -24.05
N ARG A 336 -26.69 -10.48 -23.08
CA ARG A 336 -25.46 -10.48 -22.29
C ARG A 336 -25.81 -10.12 -20.86
N ASP A 337 -25.12 -10.77 -19.93
CA ASP A 337 -25.22 -10.51 -18.51
C ASP A 337 -23.87 -10.87 -17.87
N ASP A 338 -23.56 -10.32 -16.71
CA ASP A 338 -22.28 -10.53 -16.05
C ASP A 338 -22.40 -10.55 -14.53
N ARG A 339 -21.41 -11.17 -13.88
CA ARG A 339 -21.40 -11.33 -12.43
C ARG A 339 -20.00 -11.37 -11.86
N ASP A 340 -19.71 -10.40 -11.01
CA ASP A 340 -18.51 -10.41 -10.17
C ASP A 340 -18.56 -11.58 -9.19
N ILE A 341 -17.42 -12.24 -9.02
CA ILE A 341 -17.27 -13.36 -8.11
C ILE A 341 -16.77 -12.83 -6.77
N THR A 342 -17.64 -12.85 -5.78
CA THR A 342 -17.28 -12.57 -4.38
C THR A 342 -16.73 -13.83 -3.70
N ARG A 343 -16.11 -13.67 -2.53
CA ARG A 343 -15.69 -14.77 -1.66
C ARG A 343 -16.77 -15.82 -1.43
N GLU A 344 -18.02 -15.41 -1.26
CA GLU A 344 -19.17 -16.30 -0.99
C GLU A 344 -19.63 -17.06 -2.24
N THR A 345 -19.37 -16.52 -3.42
CA THR A 345 -19.81 -17.10 -4.70
C THR A 345 -18.69 -17.84 -5.45
N ALA A 346 -17.44 -17.69 -5.03
CA ALA A 346 -16.31 -18.43 -5.55
C ALA A 346 -16.54 -19.94 -5.48
N GLY A 347 -16.32 -20.63 -6.61
CA GLY A 347 -16.59 -22.07 -6.75
C GLY A 347 -18.07 -22.50 -6.64
N GLN A 348 -19.02 -21.58 -6.42
CA GLN A 348 -20.45 -21.91 -6.38
C GLN A 348 -21.09 -21.88 -7.77
N PRO A 349 -22.19 -22.63 -7.99
CA PRO A 349 -22.98 -22.51 -9.20
C PRO A 349 -23.52 -21.09 -9.39
N LEU A 350 -23.51 -20.61 -10.63
CA LEU A 350 -24.06 -19.30 -10.99
C LEU A 350 -25.38 -19.46 -11.74
N VAL A 351 -26.34 -18.61 -11.42
CA VAL A 351 -27.68 -18.61 -12.02
C VAL A 351 -27.93 -17.26 -12.65
N PHE A 352 -28.33 -17.28 -13.91
CA PHE A 352 -28.76 -16.12 -14.68
C PHE A 352 -30.18 -16.34 -15.17
N ILE A 353 -30.97 -15.27 -15.23
CA ILE A 353 -32.33 -15.30 -15.75
C ILE A 353 -32.35 -14.51 -17.05
N VAL A 354 -32.37 -15.22 -18.18
CA VAL A 354 -32.44 -14.60 -19.49
C VAL A 354 -33.90 -14.23 -19.78
N PRO A 355 -34.22 -12.96 -20.06
CA PRO A 355 -35.60 -12.52 -20.19
C PRO A 355 -36.42 -13.26 -21.25
N HIS A 356 -37.68 -13.55 -20.96
CA HIS A 356 -38.62 -14.22 -21.88
C HIS A 356 -38.66 -13.58 -23.28
N HIS A 357 -38.60 -12.24 -23.36
CA HIS A 357 -38.65 -11.54 -24.64
C HIS A 357 -37.49 -11.93 -25.56
N PHE A 358 -36.29 -12.20 -25.03
CA PHE A 358 -35.18 -12.66 -25.84
C PHE A 358 -35.51 -13.99 -26.52
N TRP A 359 -36.01 -14.96 -25.78
CA TRP A 359 -36.35 -16.29 -26.33
C TRP A 359 -37.54 -16.25 -27.29
N ARG A 360 -38.57 -15.47 -26.97
CA ARG A 360 -39.76 -15.31 -27.81
C ARG A 360 -39.43 -14.79 -29.21
N GLU A 361 -38.55 -13.81 -29.31
CA GLU A 361 -38.16 -13.26 -30.62
C GLU A 361 -37.32 -14.25 -31.44
N HIS A 362 -36.73 -15.28 -30.81
CA HIS A 362 -35.90 -16.29 -31.45
C HIS A 362 -36.63 -17.62 -31.73
N ARG A 363 -37.96 -17.63 -31.76
CA ARG A 363 -38.76 -18.82 -32.10
C ARG A 363 -38.38 -19.41 -33.46
N GLU A 364 -38.37 -20.74 -33.52
CA GLU A 364 -37.96 -21.54 -34.68
C GLU A 364 -36.49 -21.35 -35.11
N THR A 365 -35.68 -20.68 -34.28
CA THR A 365 -34.23 -20.53 -34.48
C THR A 365 -33.43 -21.33 -33.44
N VAL A 366 -32.09 -21.29 -33.55
CA VAL A 366 -31.17 -21.87 -32.56
C VAL A 366 -30.39 -20.75 -31.89
N VAL A 367 -30.48 -20.69 -30.56
CA VAL A 367 -29.69 -19.80 -29.72
C VAL A 367 -28.44 -20.53 -29.22
N GLN A 368 -27.29 -19.89 -29.31
CA GLN A 368 -26.04 -20.36 -28.72
C GLN A 368 -25.83 -19.71 -27.35
N VAL A 369 -25.72 -20.51 -26.30
CA VAL A 369 -25.51 -20.07 -24.92
C VAL A 369 -24.14 -20.52 -24.46
N SER A 370 -23.30 -19.56 -24.06
CA SER A 370 -21.96 -19.79 -23.53
C SER A 370 -21.61 -18.71 -22.51
N TYR A 371 -20.51 -18.88 -21.80
CA TYR A 371 -19.95 -17.84 -20.94
C TYR A 371 -18.44 -17.74 -21.12
N SER A 372 -17.86 -16.61 -20.70
CA SER A 372 -16.43 -16.51 -20.42
C SER A 372 -16.22 -16.18 -18.96
N VAL A 373 -15.05 -16.56 -18.44
CA VAL A 373 -14.56 -16.07 -17.16
C VAL A 373 -13.37 -15.18 -17.46
N GLU A 374 -13.49 -13.90 -17.13
CA GLU A 374 -12.38 -12.96 -17.14
C GLU A 374 -11.58 -13.20 -15.86
N ARG A 375 -10.39 -13.75 -16.05
CA ARG A 375 -9.52 -14.23 -14.98
C ARG A 375 -8.66 -13.09 -14.43
N LEU A 376 -8.15 -13.26 -13.21
CA LEU A 376 -7.25 -12.27 -12.57
C LEU A 376 -5.91 -12.06 -13.31
N ASP A 377 -5.57 -12.94 -14.25
CA ASP A 377 -4.37 -12.87 -15.07
C ASP A 377 -4.64 -12.31 -16.48
N ASP A 378 -5.74 -11.55 -16.64
CA ASP A 378 -6.20 -10.94 -17.90
C ASP A 378 -6.53 -11.96 -19.02
N VAL A 379 -6.67 -13.24 -18.68
CA VAL A 379 -7.10 -14.28 -19.61
C VAL A 379 -8.63 -14.35 -19.63
N SER A 380 -9.23 -14.26 -20.83
CA SER A 380 -10.65 -14.60 -21.01
C SER A 380 -10.78 -16.08 -21.35
N GLN A 381 -11.28 -16.88 -20.39
CA GLN A 381 -11.47 -18.31 -20.59
C GLN A 381 -12.89 -18.62 -21.04
N ALA A 382 -13.05 -19.12 -22.27
CA ALA A 382 -14.34 -19.47 -22.84
C ALA A 382 -14.86 -20.84 -22.37
N SER A 383 -16.18 -20.94 -22.23
CA SER A 383 -16.88 -22.20 -22.02
C SER A 383 -17.19 -22.94 -23.32
N GLY A 384 -17.58 -24.22 -23.18
CA GLY A 384 -18.37 -24.90 -24.19
C GLY A 384 -19.68 -24.15 -24.50
N VAL A 385 -20.31 -24.50 -25.62
CA VAL A 385 -21.52 -23.82 -26.10
C VAL A 385 -22.72 -24.78 -26.03
N ALA A 386 -23.78 -24.38 -25.31
CA ALA A 386 -25.07 -25.02 -25.38
C ALA A 386 -25.86 -24.48 -26.58
N ARG A 387 -26.43 -25.36 -27.40
CA ARG A 387 -27.26 -24.98 -28.55
C ARG A 387 -28.70 -25.31 -28.24
N ILE A 388 -29.54 -24.28 -28.16
CA ILE A 388 -30.95 -24.42 -27.77
C ILE A 388 -31.82 -24.08 -28.97
N ARG A 389 -32.60 -25.06 -29.44
CA ARG A 389 -33.63 -24.84 -30.44
C ARG A 389 -34.89 -24.31 -29.77
N VAL A 390 -35.34 -23.13 -30.17
CA VAL A 390 -36.55 -22.52 -29.62
C VAL A 390 -37.76 -22.95 -30.44
N ARG A 391 -38.73 -23.59 -29.81
CA ARG A 391 -40.01 -23.99 -30.43
C ARG A 391 -41.03 -22.85 -30.38
N ALA A 392 -41.90 -22.80 -31.39
CA ALA A 392 -42.91 -21.77 -31.60
C ALA A 392 -43.95 -21.61 -30.49
#